data_AF-A0A7C8YMR5-F1
#
_entry.id   AF-A0A7C8YMR5-F1
#
_cell.length_a   1.000
_cell.length_b   1.000
_cell.length_c   1.000
_cell.angle_alpha   90.00
_cell.angle_beta   90.00
_cell.angle_gamma   90.00
#
_symmetry.space_group_name_H-M   'P 1'
#
loop_
_entity.id
_entity.type
_entity.pdbx_description
1 polymer ?
#
loop_
_entity_poly.entity_id
_entity_poly.type
_entity_poly.pdbx_seq_one_letter_code
_entity_poly.pdbx_strand_id
1 'polypeptide(L)'
;TLVSIVEDSSPGEIGSVVVPNLRVLELLSLPTWGGTPCTGLLYTTLRQLTITGCREVRELFRFDPSQQHSQFRIPNLESVWVECCENLEMIFSSSNNSGNPILVFHNLKSLVLADLPKLGSIYRRSE
;
A
#
# COMPACT_ATOMS: atom_id res chain seq x y z
N THR A 1 -2.47 0.21 17.57
CA THR A 1 -1.08 -0.27 17.48
C THR A 1 -0.43 0.43 16.31
N LEU A 2 0.74 1.04 16.54
CA LEU A 2 1.61 1.58 15.51
C LEU A 2 2.61 0.48 15.17
N VAL A 3 2.75 0.14 13.89
CA VAL A 3 3.77 -0.80 13.43
C VAL A 3 4.68 -0.01 12.50
N SER A 4 5.87 0.31 12.98
CA SER A 4 6.98 0.76 12.14
C SER A 4 7.75 -0.49 11.75
N ILE A 5 7.73 -0.85 10.47
CA ILE A 5 8.60 -1.91 9.97
C ILE A 5 9.92 -1.22 9.63
N VAL A 6 10.93 -1.45 10.45
CA VAL A 6 12.33 -1.09 10.19
C VAL A 6 13.05 -2.43 10.13
N GLU A 7 13.44 -2.87 8.93
CA GLU A 7 14.10 -4.15 8.78
C GLU A 7 15.60 -4.00 8.98
N ASP A 8 16.12 -4.69 10.01
CA ASP A 8 17.53 -4.96 10.17
C ASP A 8 17.75 -6.42 9.73
N SER A 9 18.23 -6.60 8.49
CA SER A 9 18.89 -7.80 7.96
C SER A 9 18.18 -9.18 8.08
N SER A 10 17.50 -9.64 7.01
CA SER A 10 17.71 -10.95 6.30
C SER A 10 16.45 -11.43 5.55
N PRO A 11 16.57 -12.01 4.32
CA PRO A 11 15.42 -12.38 3.51
C PRO A 11 14.97 -13.81 3.83
N GLY A 12 13.92 -13.95 4.64
CA GLY A 12 13.32 -15.25 4.95
C GLY A 12 11.80 -15.13 5.10
N GLU A 13 11.08 -15.71 4.14
CA GLU A 13 9.64 -16.03 4.16
C GLU A 13 8.72 -15.08 4.97
N ILE A 14 8.08 -14.15 4.26
CA ILE A 14 7.08 -13.26 4.87
C ILE A 14 5.80 -14.06 5.14
N GLY A 15 5.70 -14.60 6.36
CA GLY A 15 4.42 -15.05 6.92
C GLY A 15 3.39 -13.91 6.85
N SER A 16 2.14 -14.23 6.52
CA SER A 16 1.06 -13.26 6.49
C SER A 16 0.81 -12.69 7.89
N VAL A 17 1.30 -11.47 8.14
CA VAL A 17 1.07 -10.74 9.38
C VAL A 17 -0.33 -10.14 9.35
N VAL A 18 -1.28 -10.77 10.05
CA VAL A 18 -2.64 -10.25 10.20
C VAL A 18 -2.71 -9.35 11.44
N VAL A 19 -2.87 -8.04 11.22
CA VAL A 19 -2.93 -7.01 12.28
C VAL A 19 -4.30 -6.30 12.25
N PRO A 20 -5.36 -6.90 12.84
CA PRO A 20 -6.75 -6.47 12.63
C PRO A 20 -7.06 -5.07 13.21
N ASN A 21 -6.28 -4.61 14.19
CA ASN A 21 -6.45 -3.31 14.86
C ASN A 21 -5.44 -2.24 14.39
N LEU A 22 -4.80 -2.45 13.24
CA LEU A 22 -3.83 -1.51 12.70
C LEU A 22 -4.54 -0.25 12.19
N ARG A 23 -4.22 0.89 12.82
CA ARG A 23 -4.75 2.22 12.46
C ARG A 23 -3.75 3.10 11.73
N VAL A 24 -2.47 2.90 12.01
CA VAL A 24 -1.37 3.68 11.45
C VAL A 24 -0.33 2.69 10.95
N LEU A 25 0.06 2.81 9.69
CA LEU A 25 1.14 2.06 9.07
C LEU A 25 2.22 3.03 8.61
N GLU A 26 3.45 2.81 9.07
CA GLU A 26 4.60 3.61 8.68
C GLU A 26 5.70 2.71 8.11
N LEU A 27 6.11 2.98 6.87
CA LEU A 27 7.19 2.29 6.18
C LEU A 27 8.33 3.29 5.94
N LEU A 28 9.48 3.07 6.57
CA LEU A 28 10.59 4.02 6.57
C LEU A 28 11.84 3.36 6.02
N SER A 29 12.40 3.92 4.94
CA SER A 29 13.68 3.55 4.36
C SER A 29 13.86 2.04 4.09
N LEU A 30 12.79 1.35 3.69
CA LEU A 30 12.85 -0.09 3.44
C LEU A 30 13.65 -0.39 2.16
N PRO A 31 14.66 -1.29 2.23
CA PRO A 31 15.53 -1.61 1.10
C PRO A 31 14.83 -2.45 0.04
N THR A 32 13.85 -3.28 0.44
CA THR A 32 13.01 -4.06 -0.47
C THR A 32 11.62 -4.22 0.14
N TRP A 33 10.57 -3.90 -0.61
CA TRP A 33 9.18 -4.20 -0.22
C TRP A 33 8.60 -5.10 -1.31
N GLY A 34 8.29 -6.34 -0.94
CA GLY A 34 7.82 -7.37 -1.87
C GLY A 34 6.40 -7.18 -2.37
N GLY A 35 5.75 -6.05 -2.09
CA GLY A 35 4.32 -5.84 -2.30
C GLY A 35 3.54 -6.82 -1.41
N THR A 36 3.12 -6.39 -0.23
CA THR A 36 2.27 -7.28 0.59
C THR A 36 1.01 -7.61 -0.20
N PRO A 37 0.65 -8.89 -0.38
CA PRO A 37 -0.66 -9.26 -0.86
C PRO A 37 -1.64 -8.57 0.07
N CYS A 38 -2.49 -7.72 -0.48
CA CYS A 38 -3.46 -6.99 0.31
C CYS A 38 -4.61 -7.93 0.75
N THR A 39 -4.35 -9.22 0.90
CA THR A 39 -5.36 -10.22 1.28
C THR A 39 -5.81 -10.07 2.73
N GLY A 40 -5.00 -9.47 3.61
CA GLY A 40 -5.32 -9.27 5.04
C GLY A 40 -5.43 -7.82 5.53
N LEU A 41 -4.75 -6.87 4.86
CA LEU A 41 -4.72 -5.46 5.26
C LEU A 41 -5.93 -4.64 4.74
N LEU A 42 -6.87 -5.25 4.03
CA LEU A 42 -7.97 -4.51 3.36
C LEU A 42 -9.31 -4.54 4.07
N TYR A 43 -9.46 -5.34 5.12
CA TYR A 43 -10.62 -5.26 6.02
C TYR A 43 -10.32 -4.35 7.22
N THR A 44 -9.43 -3.36 7.04
CA THR A 44 -8.73 -2.70 8.15
C THR A 44 -9.41 -1.47 8.73
N THR A 45 -9.08 -1.26 10.00
CA THR A 45 -9.25 -0.03 10.76
C THR A 45 -8.21 1.04 10.40
N LEU A 46 -7.48 0.87 9.29
CA LEU A 46 -6.37 1.74 8.90
C LEU A 46 -6.89 3.13 8.56
N ARG A 47 -6.31 4.13 9.22
CA ARG A 47 -6.64 5.55 9.09
C ARG A 47 -5.49 6.35 8.50
N GLN A 48 -4.25 5.94 8.74
CA GLN A 48 -3.07 6.68 8.30
C GLN A 48 -2.05 5.73 7.68
N LEU A 49 -1.51 6.16 6.54
CA LEU A 49 -0.45 5.48 5.82
C LEU A 49 0.68 6.49 5.55
N THR A 50 1.86 6.20 6.06
CA THR A 50 3.07 7.01 5.84
C THR A 50 4.14 6.13 5.23
N ILE A 51 4.73 6.57 4.11
CA ILE A 51 5.80 5.87 3.43
C ILE A 51 6.87 6.89 3.10
N THR A 52 8.09 6.68 3.60
CA THR A 52 9.17 7.66 3.43
C THR A 52 10.48 6.95 3.12
N GLY A 53 11.19 7.38 2.07
CA GLY A 53 12.54 6.91 1.80
C GLY A 53 12.65 5.50 1.21
N CYS A 54 11.55 4.91 0.75
CA CYS A 54 11.51 3.55 0.19
C CYS A 54 11.99 3.53 -1.27
N ARG A 55 13.32 3.56 -1.46
CA ARG A 55 13.95 3.85 -2.74
C ARG A 55 13.79 2.79 -3.81
N GLU A 56 13.84 1.52 -3.43
CA GLU A 56 13.80 0.38 -4.37
C GLU A 56 12.36 -0.13 -4.63
N VAL A 57 11.39 0.37 -3.88
CA VAL A 57 10.00 -0.09 -3.94
C VAL A 57 9.33 0.48 -5.18
N ARG A 58 8.91 -0.39 -6.10
CA ARG A 58 8.15 0.00 -7.30
C ARG A 58 6.64 0.02 -7.08
N GLU A 59 6.17 -0.87 -6.23
CA GLU A 59 4.77 -1.05 -5.91
C GLU A 59 4.60 -1.36 -4.42
N LEU A 60 3.62 -0.73 -3.77
CA LEU A 60 3.36 -0.92 -2.34
C LEU A 60 2.26 -1.95 -2.09
N PHE A 61 1.09 -1.78 -2.71
CA PHE A 61 -0.09 -2.57 -2.40
C PHE A 61 -0.66 -3.23 -3.64
N ARG A 62 -0.65 -4.57 -3.65
CA ARG A 62 -1.24 -5.38 -4.72
C ARG A 62 -2.55 -6.03 -4.27
N PHE A 63 -3.63 -5.74 -4.99
CA PHE A 63 -4.94 -6.36 -4.81
C PHE A 63 -5.00 -7.73 -5.49
N ASP A 64 -5.46 -8.75 -4.75
CA ASP A 64 -5.67 -10.09 -5.27
C ASP A 64 -7.13 -10.27 -5.75
N PRO A 65 -7.35 -10.62 -7.03
CA PRO A 65 -8.67 -10.81 -7.60
C PRO A 65 -9.43 -12.06 -7.20
N SER A 66 -8.78 -13.04 -6.56
CA SER A 66 -9.48 -14.20 -5.98
C SER A 66 -10.46 -13.78 -4.88
N GLN A 67 -10.30 -12.57 -4.32
CA GLN A 67 -11.20 -11.94 -3.37
C GLN A 67 -12.35 -11.26 -4.15
N GLN A 68 -13.46 -12.00 -4.31
CA GLN A 68 -14.59 -11.78 -5.24
C GLN A 68 -15.42 -10.49 -5.11
N HIS A 69 -14.87 -9.38 -4.61
CA HIS A 69 -15.59 -8.11 -4.53
C HIS A 69 -15.12 -7.15 -5.61
N SER A 70 -16.05 -6.76 -6.48
CA SER A 70 -15.89 -5.82 -7.60
C SER A 70 -15.48 -4.38 -7.21
N GLN A 71 -15.15 -4.14 -5.94
CA GLN A 71 -14.78 -2.83 -5.44
C GLN A 71 -13.80 -2.93 -4.27
N PHE A 72 -12.61 -2.36 -4.46
CA PHE A 72 -11.62 -2.24 -3.40
C PHE A 72 -11.89 -0.96 -2.61
N ARG A 73 -12.32 -1.12 -1.37
CA ARG A 73 -12.64 -0.01 -0.48
C ARG A 73 -11.65 0.01 0.67
N ILE A 74 -11.06 1.18 0.92
CA ILE A 74 -10.30 1.44 2.15
C ILE A 74 -11.08 2.51 2.92
N PRO A 75 -12.25 2.14 3.49
CA PRO A 75 -13.25 3.12 3.90
C PRO A 75 -12.76 3.98 5.06
N ASN A 76 -11.84 3.49 5.89
CA ASN A 76 -11.38 4.18 7.09
C ASN A 76 -10.15 5.06 6.86
N LEU A 77 -9.53 5.03 5.66
CA LEU A 77 -8.29 5.76 5.42
C LEU A 77 -8.57 7.26 5.38
N GLU A 78 -7.91 8.00 6.27
CA GLU A 78 -8.06 9.44 6.43
C GLU A 78 -6.85 10.22 5.90
N SER A 79 -5.65 9.64 5.95
CA SER A 79 -4.42 10.30 5.53
C SER A 79 -3.46 9.35 4.81
N VAL A 80 -2.87 9.83 3.72
CA VAL A 80 -1.77 9.19 3.00
C VAL A 80 -0.63 10.19 2.84
N TRP A 81 0.56 9.79 3.26
CA TRP A 81 1.82 10.53 3.06
C TRP A 81 2.82 9.61 2.38
N VAL A 82 3.32 10.00 1.22
CA VAL A 82 4.36 9.27 0.50
C VAL A 82 5.44 10.24 0.05
N GLU A 83 6.68 10.00 0.46
CA GLU A 83 7.79 10.93 0.25
C GLU A 83 9.12 10.22 -0.02
N CYS A 84 9.95 10.80 -0.88
CA CYS A 84 11.33 10.34 -1.12
C CYS A 84 11.42 8.86 -1.57
N CYS A 85 10.58 8.42 -2.50
CA CYS A 85 10.62 7.07 -3.05
C CYS A 85 10.96 7.12 -4.54
N GLU A 86 12.24 6.98 -4.91
CA GLU A 86 12.72 7.27 -6.26
C GLU A 86 12.24 6.27 -7.31
N ASN A 87 12.05 4.99 -6.95
CA ASN A 87 11.57 3.98 -7.87
C ASN A 87 10.07 3.68 -7.78
N LEU A 88 9.31 4.40 -6.95
CA LEU A 88 7.89 4.13 -6.77
C LEU A 88 7.10 4.50 -8.02
N GLU A 89 6.55 3.49 -8.69
CA GLU A 89 5.76 3.64 -9.91
C GLU A 89 4.26 3.70 -9.62
N MET A 90 3.82 2.98 -8.58
CA MET A 90 2.43 2.87 -8.16
C MET A 90 2.27 2.61 -6.67
N ILE A 91 1.29 3.24 -6.04
CA ILE A 91 0.94 2.98 -4.64
C ILE A 91 0.03 1.76 -4.55
N PHE A 92 -1.01 1.72 -5.38
CA PHE A 92 -1.98 0.65 -5.42
C PHE A 92 -2.05 0.02 -6.82
N SER A 93 -2.07 -1.32 -6.89
CA SER A 93 -2.24 -2.05 -8.15
C SER A 93 -3.21 -3.23 -8.04
N SER A 94 -3.76 -3.65 -9.16
CA SER A 94 -4.66 -4.81 -9.27
C SER A 94 -4.28 -5.67 -10.46
N SER A 95 -4.30 -7.00 -10.27
CA SER A 95 -3.82 -8.00 -11.23
C SER A 95 -4.89 -8.63 -12.14
N ASN A 96 -6.07 -8.02 -12.33
CA ASN A 96 -7.18 -8.69 -13.04
C ASN A 96 -7.85 -7.96 -14.22
N ASN A 97 -8.37 -8.79 -15.13
CA ASN A 97 -9.05 -8.46 -16.39
C ASN A 97 -10.59 -8.34 -16.28
N SER A 98 -11.22 -8.74 -15.16
CA SER A 98 -12.69 -8.75 -15.04
C SER A 98 -13.25 -7.54 -14.30
N GLY A 99 -13.77 -6.58 -15.08
CA GLY A 99 -14.45 -5.38 -14.58
C GLY A 99 -13.53 -4.17 -14.40
N ASN A 100 -14.13 -3.01 -14.13
CA ASN A 100 -13.43 -1.77 -13.78
C ASN A 100 -13.43 -1.65 -12.24
N PRO A 101 -12.48 -2.29 -11.51
CA PRO A 101 -12.39 -2.11 -10.07
C PRO A 101 -12.11 -0.64 -9.78
N ILE A 102 -13.03 0.00 -9.06
CA ILE A 102 -12.89 1.37 -8.61
C ILE A 102 -12.23 1.33 -7.23
N LEU A 103 -11.06 1.96 -7.11
CA LEU A 103 -10.46 2.24 -5.81
C LEU A 103 -11.18 3.45 -5.21
N VAL A 104 -11.81 3.28 -4.05
CA VAL A 104 -12.58 4.34 -3.40
C VAL A 104 -12.04 4.62 -2.00
N PHE A 105 -11.64 5.87 -1.77
CA PHE A 105 -11.26 6.39 -0.45
C PHE A 105 -12.38 7.28 0.11
N HIS A 106 -13.30 6.70 0.89
CA HIS A 106 -14.48 7.44 1.38
C HIS A 106 -14.15 8.54 2.39
N ASN A 107 -13.14 8.33 3.23
CA ASN A 107 -12.81 9.22 4.35
C ASN A 107 -11.47 9.94 4.19
N LEU A 108 -10.84 9.88 3.00
CA LEU A 108 -9.53 10.49 2.78
C LEU A 108 -9.63 12.00 2.83
N LYS A 109 -8.93 12.59 3.79
CA LYS A 109 -8.87 14.04 4.04
C LYS A 109 -7.55 14.63 3.57
N SER A 110 -6.48 13.84 3.59
CA SER A 110 -5.13 14.29 3.24
C SER A 110 -4.44 13.28 2.35
N LEU A 111 -3.87 13.78 1.24
CA LEU A 111 -3.01 13.04 0.34
C LEU A 111 -1.78 13.91 0.05
N VAL A 112 -0.63 13.48 0.55
CA VAL A 112 0.65 14.15 0.33
C VAL A 112 1.56 13.20 -0.45
N LEU A 113 2.04 13.67 -1.59
CA LEU A 113 2.93 12.96 -2.50
C LEU A 113 4.09 13.91 -2.82
N ALA A 114 5.30 13.59 -2.39
CA ALA A 114 6.48 14.44 -2.54
C ALA A 114 7.70 13.63 -3.00
N ASP A 115 8.52 14.17 -3.90
CA ASP A 115 9.76 13.53 -4.36
C ASP A 115 9.56 12.08 -4.85
N LEU A 116 8.58 11.90 -5.73
CA LEU A 116 8.22 10.62 -6.36
C LEU A 116 8.42 10.68 -7.88
N PRO A 117 9.67 10.76 -8.38
CA PRO A 117 9.97 11.07 -9.78
C PRO A 117 9.45 10.04 -10.79
N LYS A 118 9.21 8.79 -10.36
CA LYS A 118 8.67 7.71 -11.21
C LYS A 118 7.19 7.43 -10.98
N LEU A 119 6.53 8.14 -10.07
CA LEU A 119 5.13 7.87 -9.77
C LEU A 119 4.27 8.33 -10.94
N GLY A 120 3.78 7.36 -11.71
CA GLY A 120 2.91 7.64 -12.85
C GLY A 120 1.43 7.66 -12.48
N SER A 121 1.03 6.92 -11.45
CA SER A 121 -0.35 6.93 -10.95
C SER A 121 -0.41 6.41 -9.52
N ILE A 122 -1.33 6.95 -8.71
CA ILE A 122 -1.66 6.40 -7.39
C ILE A 122 -2.33 5.03 -7.49
N TYR A 123 -2.98 4.74 -8.61
CA TYR A 123 -3.65 3.48 -8.90
C TYR A 123 -3.44 3.08 -10.35
N ARG A 124 -2.91 1.88 -10.59
CA ARG A 124 -2.74 1.35 -11.95
C ARG A 124 -3.13 -0.11 -11.99
N ARG A 125 -3.81 -0.51 -13.06
CA ARG A 125 -3.96 -1.93 -13.40
C ARG A 125 -2.63 -2.44 -13.95
N SER A 126 -2.07 -3.47 -13.35
CA SER A 126 -0.93 -4.18 -13.94
C SER A 126 -1.46 -5.04 -15.08
N GLU A 127 -1.00 -4.79 -16.30
CA GLU A 127 -1.25 -5.65 -17.47
C GLU A 127 -0.48 -6.99 -17.37
#